data_AF-A0A9E2B0K6-F1
#
_entry.id   AF-A0A9E2B0K6-F1
#
_cell.length_a   1.000
_cell.length_b   1.000
_cell.length_c   1.000
_cell.angle_alpha   90.00
_cell.angle_beta   90.00
_cell.angle_gamma   90.00
#
_symmetry.space_group_name_H-M   'P 1'
#
loop_
_entity.id
_entity.type
_entity.pdbx_description
1 polymer ?
#
loop_
_entity_poly.entity_id
_entity_poly.type
_entity_poly.pdbx_seq_one_letter_code
_entity_poly.pdbx_strand_id
1 'polypeptide(L)'
;MHLNKKLGLTLFLLVQVLLVLLIKNFPQFIESYYSNGFYLVSSRLMRYAFGWLPFSIGDLFYTLAGLYALRWLYITCSNWIKKPLTQLLNIGATLSIIYLAFHLLWGLNYYRQPLHESLEIKKDYTTEELVKFTDRLISKSNEVHFKITQNDSEKVVLPYSKSQILKAVKMGYNQLAKTHAYLDYKPISIKKSIYSLPLTYMGFSGYLNPFTNEAQVDGFIPTYRFPTTASHEVAHQLGYAAENEANFIGAMAAMNHTDIYFNYSGYTFALGHCLNELYRRDSTLYEDLASKINYGIFKNYDEVRQFWMYYQNPLEPVFKSTFDNFLKVNNQKDGMKSYSYVVALLVNYYKDTTL
;
A
#
# COMPACT_ATOMS: atom_id res chain seq x y z
N MET A 1 0.83 29.12 -33.80
CA MET A 1 1.80 28.91 -32.69
C MET A 1 1.36 27.86 -31.64
N HIS A 2 0.09 27.82 -31.20
CA HIS A 2 -0.35 26.83 -30.19
C HIS A 2 -0.43 25.36 -30.66
N LEU A 3 -0.71 25.11 -31.94
CA LEU A 3 -0.78 23.74 -32.49
C LEU A 3 0.59 23.05 -32.42
N ASN A 4 1.67 23.78 -32.72
CA ASN A 4 3.04 23.26 -32.67
C ASN A 4 3.47 22.86 -31.26
N LYS A 5 3.04 23.62 -30.22
CA LYS A 5 3.32 23.27 -28.81
C LYS A 5 2.60 21.98 -28.40
N LYS A 6 1.33 21.83 -28.78
CA LYS A 6 0.53 20.63 -28.45
C LYS A 6 1.05 19.38 -29.18
N LEU A 7 1.42 19.54 -30.45
CA LEU A 7 2.08 18.48 -31.20
C LEU A 7 3.39 18.06 -30.53
N GLY A 8 4.22 19.02 -30.11
CA GLY A 8 5.45 18.75 -29.36
C GLY A 8 5.20 17.94 -28.09
N LEU A 9 4.22 18.33 -27.26
CA LEU A 9 3.87 17.58 -26.05
C LEU A 9 3.35 16.16 -26.35
N THR A 10 2.51 16.01 -27.38
CA THR A 10 2.02 14.68 -27.80
C THR A 10 3.15 13.78 -28.28
N LEU A 11 4.09 14.30 -29.07
CA LEU A 11 5.27 13.53 -29.48
C LEU A 11 6.18 13.23 -28.29
N PHE A 12 6.29 14.15 -27.34
CA PHE A 12 7.05 13.95 -26.11
C PHE A 12 6.48 12.83 -25.25
N LEU A 13 5.16 12.59 -25.26
CA LEU A 13 4.57 11.41 -24.58
C LEU A 13 5.16 10.09 -25.12
N LEU A 14 5.36 9.98 -26.44
CA LEU A 14 5.98 8.78 -27.02
C LEU A 14 7.42 8.60 -26.52
N VAL A 15 8.17 9.70 -26.43
CA VAL A 15 9.52 9.69 -25.87
C VAL A 15 9.50 9.26 -24.40
N GLN A 16 8.59 9.80 -23.59
CA GLN A 16 8.43 9.40 -22.18
C GLN A 16 8.15 7.90 -22.04
N VAL A 17 7.24 7.35 -22.84
CA VAL A 17 6.91 5.93 -22.82
C VAL A 17 8.13 5.08 -23.19
N LEU A 18 8.88 5.46 -24.23
CA LEU A 18 10.12 4.76 -24.61
C LEU A 18 11.18 4.83 -23.50
N LEU A 19 11.33 5.97 -22.83
CA LEU A 19 12.24 6.13 -21.70
C LEU A 19 11.85 5.23 -20.53
N VAL A 20 10.56 5.13 -20.20
CA VAL A 20 10.08 4.24 -19.13
C VAL A 20 10.30 2.76 -19.52
N LEU A 21 10.03 2.40 -20.78
CA LEU A 21 10.29 1.04 -21.29
C LEU A 21 11.78 0.67 -21.30
N LEU A 22 12.67 1.65 -21.41
CA LEU A 22 14.11 1.46 -21.31
C LEU A 22 14.55 1.35 -19.83
N ILE A 23 14.20 2.33 -19.00
CA ILE A 23 14.68 2.47 -17.62
C ILE A 23 14.20 1.34 -16.71
N LYS A 24 13.02 0.75 -16.98
CA LYS A 24 12.49 -0.38 -16.20
C LYS A 24 13.42 -1.61 -16.17
N ASN A 25 14.35 -1.72 -17.12
CA ASN A 25 15.33 -2.82 -17.17
C ASN A 25 16.58 -2.54 -16.31
N PHE A 26 16.63 -1.39 -15.64
CA PHE A 26 17.75 -0.96 -14.79
C PHE A 26 17.27 -0.70 -13.34
N PRO A 27 16.76 -1.73 -12.63
CA PRO A 27 16.18 -1.54 -11.29
C PRO A 27 17.18 -0.98 -10.28
N GLN A 28 18.47 -1.32 -10.39
CA GLN A 28 19.53 -0.75 -9.54
C GLN A 28 19.72 0.76 -9.74
N PHE A 29 19.55 1.25 -10.98
CA PHE A 29 19.59 2.69 -11.27
C PHE A 29 18.40 3.40 -10.62
N ILE A 30 17.21 2.80 -10.72
CA ILE A 30 16.00 3.34 -10.11
C ILE A 30 16.14 3.34 -8.60
N GLU A 31 16.61 2.26 -7.99
CA GLU A 31 16.85 2.17 -6.56
C GLU A 31 17.81 3.26 -6.07
N SER A 32 18.94 3.44 -6.75
CA SER A 32 20.01 4.34 -6.29
C SER A 32 19.70 5.82 -6.55
N TYR A 33 19.25 6.16 -7.75
CA TYR A 33 19.15 7.56 -8.20
C TYR A 33 17.72 8.11 -8.11
N TYR A 34 16.72 7.29 -8.40
CA TYR A 34 15.32 7.71 -8.32
C TYR A 34 14.79 7.52 -6.90
N SER A 35 14.60 6.28 -6.42
CA SER A 35 13.89 5.98 -5.17
C SER A 35 14.61 6.51 -3.94
N ASN A 36 15.91 6.21 -3.79
CA ASN A 36 16.73 6.71 -2.67
C ASN A 36 17.35 8.10 -2.90
N GLY A 37 17.20 8.66 -4.10
CA GLY A 37 17.69 9.99 -4.47
C GLY A 37 16.55 11.00 -4.69
N PHE A 38 16.13 11.17 -5.94
CA PHE A 38 15.14 12.16 -6.33
C PHE A 38 13.80 12.03 -5.59
N TYR A 39 13.24 10.82 -5.53
CA TYR A 39 11.97 10.53 -4.87
C TYR A 39 12.04 10.82 -3.37
N LEU A 40 13.14 10.44 -2.70
CA LEU A 40 13.34 10.72 -1.28
C LEU A 40 13.23 12.22 -0.98
N VAL A 41 13.85 13.09 -1.79
CA VAL A 41 13.79 14.54 -1.62
C VAL A 41 12.40 15.10 -1.98
N SER A 42 11.89 14.76 -3.17
CA SER A 42 10.61 15.29 -3.67
C SER A 42 9.42 14.85 -2.80
N SER A 43 9.37 13.59 -2.38
CA SER A 43 8.33 13.07 -1.47
C SER A 43 8.38 13.78 -0.11
N ARG A 44 9.57 14.02 0.45
CA ARG A 44 9.73 14.80 1.70
C ARG A 44 9.23 16.23 1.56
N LEU A 45 9.53 16.91 0.44
CA LEU A 45 9.03 18.26 0.19
C LEU A 45 7.50 18.30 0.12
N MET A 46 6.88 17.30 -0.54
CA MET A 46 5.43 17.18 -0.59
C MET A 46 4.82 16.91 0.79
N ARG A 47 5.38 15.98 1.57
CA ARG A 47 4.93 15.71 2.94
C ARG A 47 5.12 16.91 3.85
N TYR A 48 6.16 17.72 3.65
CA TYR A 48 6.31 19.00 4.36
C TYR A 48 5.22 20.01 3.96
N ALA A 49 4.95 20.16 2.67
CA ALA A 49 3.98 21.10 2.14
C ALA A 49 2.54 20.79 2.58
N PHE A 50 2.18 19.50 2.65
CA PHE A 50 0.79 19.08 2.86
C PHE A 50 0.52 18.38 4.20
N GLY A 51 1.55 17.84 4.87
CA GLY A 51 1.39 17.00 6.05
C GLY A 51 0.82 17.69 7.28
N TRP A 52 1.00 19.01 7.40
CA TRP A 52 0.48 19.82 8.50
C TRP A 52 -1.04 20.05 8.43
N LEU A 53 -1.65 19.87 7.25
CA LEU A 53 -3.10 20.03 7.07
C LEU A 53 -3.85 18.88 7.77
N PRO A 54 -4.91 19.14 8.54
CA PRO A 54 -5.62 18.12 9.31
C PRO A 54 -6.56 17.23 8.47
N PHE A 55 -6.72 17.56 7.18
CA PHE A 55 -7.54 16.83 6.22
C PHE A 55 -6.73 16.50 4.96
N SER A 56 -7.23 15.53 4.20
CA SER A 56 -6.63 15.03 2.96
C SER A 56 -6.78 16.04 1.83
N ILE A 57 -5.71 16.76 1.49
CA ILE A 57 -5.74 17.75 0.40
C ILE A 57 -5.72 17.05 -0.97
N GLY A 58 -5.12 15.87 -1.04
CA GLY A 58 -5.11 14.99 -2.19
C GLY A 58 -6.51 14.57 -2.63
N ASP A 59 -7.41 14.25 -1.68
CA ASP A 59 -8.82 13.96 -2.02
C ASP A 59 -9.52 15.21 -2.60
N LEU A 60 -9.23 16.40 -2.07
CA LEU A 60 -9.78 17.64 -2.62
C LEU A 60 -9.22 17.90 -4.03
N PHE A 61 -7.92 17.67 -4.25
CA PHE A 61 -7.30 17.77 -5.57
C PHE A 61 -7.89 16.78 -6.56
N TYR A 62 -8.16 15.53 -6.16
CA TYR A 62 -8.88 14.57 -6.99
C TYR A 62 -10.31 15.01 -7.29
N THR A 63 -11.02 15.59 -6.33
CA THR A 63 -12.36 16.15 -6.57
C THR A 63 -12.31 17.24 -7.64
N LEU A 64 -11.42 18.21 -7.48
CA LEU A 64 -11.25 19.32 -8.42
C LEU A 64 -10.77 18.84 -9.79
N ALA A 65 -9.84 17.90 -9.83
CA ALA A 65 -9.35 17.29 -11.06
C ALA A 65 -10.47 16.53 -11.80
N GLY A 66 -11.32 15.81 -11.07
CA GLY A 66 -12.49 15.13 -11.62
C GLY A 66 -13.50 16.10 -12.24
N LEU A 67 -13.85 17.17 -11.53
CA LEU A 67 -14.74 18.23 -12.06
C LEU A 67 -14.15 18.91 -13.30
N TYR A 68 -12.85 19.21 -13.27
CA TYR A 68 -12.14 19.76 -14.40
C TYR A 68 -12.13 18.79 -15.60
N ALA A 69 -11.90 17.50 -15.35
CA ALA A 69 -11.90 16.45 -16.36
C ALA A 69 -13.29 16.29 -17.00
N LEU A 70 -14.38 16.32 -16.22
CA LEU A 70 -15.75 16.26 -16.76
C LEU A 70 -16.06 17.45 -17.66
N ARG A 71 -15.72 18.67 -17.21
CA ARG A 71 -15.86 19.88 -18.05
C ARG A 71 -15.02 19.78 -19.33
N TRP A 72 -13.78 19.33 -19.20
CA TRP A 72 -12.86 19.18 -20.33
C TRP A 72 -13.36 18.12 -21.32
N LEU A 73 -13.87 16.98 -20.85
CA LEU A 73 -14.49 15.94 -21.69
C LEU A 73 -15.72 16.49 -22.42
N TYR A 74 -16.61 17.20 -21.74
CA TYR A 74 -17.78 17.82 -22.37
C TYR A 74 -17.39 18.75 -23.53
N ILE A 75 -16.43 19.65 -23.31
CA ILE A 75 -15.94 20.57 -24.33
C ILE A 75 -15.26 19.81 -25.48
N THR A 76 -14.47 18.79 -25.15
CA THR A 76 -13.72 17.98 -26.13
C THR A 76 -14.70 17.21 -27.03
N CYS A 77 -15.69 16.53 -26.47
CA CYS A 77 -16.72 15.80 -27.19
C CYS A 77 -17.58 16.72 -28.07
N SER A 78 -18.02 17.87 -27.54
CA SER A 78 -18.83 18.84 -28.28
C SER A 78 -18.11 19.38 -29.53
N ASN A 79 -16.78 19.48 -29.47
CA ASN A 79 -15.97 19.99 -30.57
C ASN A 79 -15.30 18.90 -31.41
N TRP A 80 -15.53 17.61 -31.12
CA TRP A 80 -14.83 16.50 -31.77
C TRP A 80 -15.10 16.45 -33.28
N ILE A 81 -16.37 16.58 -33.67
CA ILE A 81 -16.81 16.56 -35.07
C ILE A 81 -16.22 17.76 -35.84
N LYS A 82 -16.12 18.92 -35.19
CA LYS A 82 -15.70 20.17 -35.84
C LYS A 82 -14.18 20.30 -35.96
N LYS A 83 -13.41 19.77 -34.99
CA LYS A 83 -11.95 19.96 -34.89
C LYS A 83 -11.22 18.71 -34.35
N PRO A 84 -11.34 17.55 -35.01
CA PRO A 84 -10.86 16.27 -34.47
C PRO A 84 -9.35 16.27 -34.19
N LEU A 85 -8.53 16.77 -35.12
CA LEU A 85 -7.07 16.83 -34.94
C LEU A 85 -6.67 17.71 -33.74
N THR A 86 -7.36 18.84 -33.54
CA THR A 86 -7.06 19.72 -32.39
C THR A 86 -7.41 19.03 -31.08
N GLN A 87 -8.52 18.29 -31.03
CA GLN A 87 -8.91 17.55 -29.84
C GLN A 87 -7.97 16.38 -29.56
N LEU A 88 -7.55 15.64 -30.58
CA LEU A 88 -6.55 14.58 -30.42
C LEU A 88 -5.23 15.13 -29.85
N LEU A 89 -4.76 16.28 -30.36
CA LEU A 89 -3.55 16.92 -29.83
C LEU A 89 -3.74 17.48 -28.42
N ASN A 90 -4.95 17.93 -28.04
CA ASN A 90 -5.25 18.33 -26.67
C ASN A 90 -5.17 17.13 -25.71
N ILE A 91 -5.77 16.00 -26.10
CA ILE A 91 -5.73 14.76 -25.33
C ILE A 91 -4.28 14.31 -25.17
N GLY A 92 -3.54 14.19 -26.27
CA GLY A 92 -2.14 13.77 -26.27
C GLY A 92 -1.25 14.66 -25.40
N ALA A 93 -1.39 15.98 -25.50
CA ALA A 93 -0.65 16.93 -24.67
C ALA A 93 -1.01 16.82 -23.18
N THR A 94 -2.29 16.59 -22.86
CA THR A 94 -2.75 16.42 -21.47
C THR A 94 -2.21 15.12 -20.88
N LEU A 95 -2.31 14.01 -21.63
CA LEU A 95 -1.76 12.72 -21.23
C LEU A 95 -0.24 12.80 -21.04
N SER A 96 0.47 13.54 -21.90
CA SER A 96 1.91 13.80 -21.75
C SER A 96 2.28 14.44 -20.41
N ILE A 97 1.52 15.44 -19.96
CA ILE A 97 1.77 16.11 -18.68
C ILE A 97 1.44 15.19 -17.51
N ILE A 98 0.30 14.48 -17.56
CA ILE A 98 -0.13 13.56 -16.50
C ILE A 98 0.84 12.38 -16.39
N TYR A 99 1.25 11.80 -17.51
CA TYR A 99 2.18 10.66 -17.54
C TYR A 99 3.54 11.03 -16.97
N LEU A 100 4.08 12.19 -17.36
CA LEU A 100 5.33 12.72 -16.82
C LEU A 100 5.22 12.96 -15.31
N ALA A 101 4.17 13.66 -14.87
CA ALA A 101 3.97 13.96 -13.46
C ALA A 101 3.84 12.68 -12.64
N PHE A 102 3.04 11.71 -13.09
CA PHE A 102 2.89 10.43 -12.40
C PHE A 102 4.22 9.69 -12.28
N HIS A 103 4.99 9.51 -13.37
CA HIS A 103 6.25 8.76 -13.32
C HIS A 103 7.33 9.47 -12.50
N LEU A 104 7.44 10.79 -12.63
CA LEU A 104 8.40 11.56 -11.84
C LEU A 104 8.04 11.52 -10.35
N LEU A 105 6.77 11.69 -10.00
CA LEU A 105 6.36 11.82 -8.60
C LEU A 105 6.15 10.50 -7.88
N TRP A 106 5.93 9.39 -8.61
CA TRP A 106 5.64 8.09 -7.99
C TRP A 106 5.98 6.89 -8.86
N GLY A 107 5.55 6.90 -10.13
CA GLY A 107 5.43 5.70 -10.97
C GLY A 107 6.74 4.95 -11.22
N LEU A 108 7.90 5.61 -11.13
CA LEU A 108 9.17 4.89 -11.27
C LEU A 108 9.46 3.94 -10.09
N ASN A 109 8.82 4.11 -8.92
CA ASN A 109 8.98 3.20 -7.77
C ASN A 109 8.46 1.78 -8.04
N TYR A 110 7.63 1.57 -9.06
CA TYR A 110 7.18 0.24 -9.47
C TYR A 110 8.31 -0.64 -10.06
N TYR A 111 9.43 -0.03 -10.43
CA TYR A 111 10.56 -0.68 -11.09
C TYR A 111 11.81 -0.73 -10.20
N ARG A 112 11.63 -0.58 -8.88
CA ARG A 112 12.71 -0.75 -7.89
C ARG A 112 13.27 -2.17 -7.91
N GLN A 113 14.43 -2.35 -7.27
CA GLN A 113 14.90 -3.68 -6.94
C GLN A 113 13.93 -4.37 -5.98
N PRO A 114 13.69 -5.68 -6.13
CA PRO A 114 12.90 -6.43 -5.17
C PRO A 114 13.46 -6.30 -3.75
N LEU A 115 12.60 -6.09 -2.76
CA LEU A 115 13.00 -5.85 -1.38
C LEU A 115 13.88 -6.96 -0.77
N HIS A 116 13.70 -8.22 -1.17
CA HIS A 116 14.55 -9.31 -0.68
C HIS A 116 16.02 -9.15 -1.09
N GLU A 117 16.31 -8.54 -2.25
CA GLU A 117 17.68 -8.22 -2.66
C GLU A 117 18.25 -7.10 -1.78
N SER A 118 17.46 -6.04 -1.52
CA SER A 118 17.88 -4.92 -0.66
C SER A 118 18.07 -5.31 0.81
N LEU A 119 17.34 -6.33 1.27
CA LEU A 119 17.46 -6.89 2.63
C LEU A 119 18.49 -8.03 2.71
N GLU A 120 19.08 -8.45 1.58
CA GLU A 120 19.99 -9.59 1.50
C GLU A 120 19.39 -10.90 2.06
N ILE A 121 18.09 -11.10 1.85
CA ILE A 121 17.36 -12.31 2.26
C ILE A 121 16.90 -13.13 1.06
N LYS A 122 16.61 -14.41 1.30
CA LYS A 122 16.11 -15.29 0.24
C LYS A 122 14.68 -14.92 -0.16
N LYS A 123 14.35 -15.19 -1.42
CA LYS A 123 13.00 -15.05 -1.99
C LYS A 123 12.11 -16.27 -1.75
N ASP A 124 12.71 -17.45 -1.60
CA ASP A 124 12.00 -18.71 -1.49
C ASP A 124 12.10 -19.28 -0.07
N TYR A 125 11.18 -20.18 0.30
CA TYR A 125 11.12 -20.83 1.60
C TYR A 125 10.35 -22.16 1.51
N THR A 126 10.69 -23.10 2.38
CA THR A 126 10.04 -24.42 2.45
C THR A 126 8.74 -24.38 3.26
N THR A 127 7.89 -25.40 3.09
CA THR A 127 6.70 -25.56 3.95
C THR A 127 7.08 -25.77 5.41
N GLU A 128 8.21 -26.44 5.68
CA GLU A 128 8.72 -26.61 7.04
C GLU A 128 9.12 -25.25 7.68
N GLU A 129 9.81 -24.39 6.93
CA GLU A 129 10.14 -23.04 7.38
C GLU A 129 8.88 -22.20 7.64
N LEU A 130 7.86 -22.33 6.79
CA LEU A 130 6.56 -21.69 6.98
C LEU A 130 5.87 -22.18 8.26
N VAL A 131 5.80 -23.49 8.49
CA VAL A 131 5.20 -24.09 9.69
C VAL A 131 5.92 -23.59 10.94
N LYS A 132 7.25 -23.65 10.96
CA LYS A 132 8.06 -23.20 12.10
C LYS A 132 7.85 -21.71 12.39
N PHE A 133 7.81 -20.87 11.36
CA PHE A 133 7.55 -19.44 11.54
C PHE A 133 6.12 -19.17 12.00
N THR A 134 5.14 -19.88 11.45
CA THR A 134 3.72 -19.73 11.82
C THR A 134 3.49 -20.12 13.27
N ASP A 135 4.07 -21.22 13.75
CA ASP A 135 3.93 -21.66 15.14
C ASP A 135 4.48 -20.63 16.14
N ARG A 136 5.61 -19.98 15.79
CA ARG A 136 6.16 -18.86 16.55
C ARG A 136 5.25 -17.62 16.52
N LEU A 137 4.67 -17.30 15.36
CA LEU A 137 3.70 -16.21 15.22
C LEU A 137 2.43 -16.46 16.04
N ILE A 138 1.93 -17.71 16.07
CA ILE A 138 0.77 -18.10 16.88
C ILE A 138 1.08 -17.88 18.35
N SER A 139 2.22 -18.39 18.83
CA SER A 139 2.66 -18.23 20.21
C SER A 139 2.71 -16.75 20.60
N LYS A 140 3.32 -15.90 19.74
CA LYS A 140 3.41 -14.46 19.99
C LYS A 140 2.07 -13.74 19.92
N SER A 141 1.23 -14.10 18.95
CA SER A 141 -0.12 -13.53 18.80
C SER A 141 -1.00 -13.85 20.00
N ASN A 142 -0.97 -15.11 20.48
CA ASN A 142 -1.70 -15.54 21.67
C ASN A 142 -1.20 -14.84 22.94
N GLU A 143 0.12 -14.70 23.10
CA GLU A 143 0.75 -13.97 24.22
C GLU A 143 0.24 -12.53 24.28
N VAL A 144 0.33 -11.81 23.16
CA VAL A 144 -0.08 -10.39 23.06
C VAL A 144 -1.60 -10.25 23.22
N HIS A 145 -2.38 -11.13 22.59
CA HIS A 145 -3.83 -11.19 22.74
C HIS A 145 -4.22 -11.32 24.21
N PHE A 146 -3.71 -12.36 24.89
CA PHE A 146 -4.05 -12.64 26.27
C PHE A 146 -3.60 -11.54 27.22
N LYS A 147 -2.44 -10.89 26.98
CA LYS A 147 -2.01 -9.72 27.74
C LYS A 147 -3.01 -8.57 27.69
N ILE A 148 -3.66 -8.36 26.55
CA ILE A 148 -4.67 -7.31 26.36
C ILE A 148 -6.02 -7.71 26.97
N THR A 149 -6.51 -8.91 26.65
CA THR A 149 -7.89 -9.31 26.94
C THR A 149 -8.05 -10.02 28.28
N GLN A 150 -6.98 -10.64 28.79
CA GLN A 150 -7.00 -11.60 29.90
C GLN A 150 -8.02 -12.74 29.69
N ASN A 151 -8.37 -13.01 28.42
CA ASN A 151 -9.40 -13.96 28.01
C ASN A 151 -9.07 -14.47 26.59
N ASP A 152 -8.98 -15.78 26.40
CA ASP A 152 -8.64 -16.41 25.11
C ASP A 152 -9.76 -16.33 24.06
N SER A 153 -10.98 -16.04 24.49
CA SER A 153 -12.21 -16.13 23.70
C SER A 153 -12.81 -14.78 23.35
N GLU A 154 -12.39 -13.70 24.02
CA GLU A 154 -12.81 -12.34 23.70
C GLU A 154 -11.91 -11.68 22.67
N LYS A 155 -12.51 -10.90 21.77
CA LYS A 155 -11.76 -10.17 20.76
C LYS A 155 -11.02 -8.98 21.37
N VAL A 156 -9.92 -8.57 20.75
CA VAL A 156 -9.24 -7.32 21.13
C VAL A 156 -10.03 -6.13 20.60
N VAL A 157 -10.28 -5.15 21.49
CA VAL A 157 -10.85 -3.84 21.16
C VAL A 157 -9.80 -2.77 21.45
N LEU A 158 -9.44 -2.00 20.43
CA LEU A 158 -8.46 -0.91 20.58
C LEU A 158 -9.10 0.28 21.30
N PRO A 159 -8.49 0.82 22.38
CA PRO A 159 -9.01 1.95 23.13
C PRO A 159 -8.69 3.30 22.46
N TYR A 160 -8.52 3.32 21.14
CA TYR A 160 -8.02 4.46 20.39
C TYR A 160 -8.97 4.87 19.26
N SER A 161 -9.12 6.18 19.08
CA SER A 161 -9.66 6.72 17.85
C SER A 161 -8.68 6.51 16.69
N LYS A 162 -9.21 6.46 15.46
CA LYS A 162 -8.41 6.39 14.23
C LYS A 162 -7.35 7.50 14.15
N SER A 163 -7.70 8.72 14.57
CA SER A 163 -6.78 9.86 14.58
C SER A 163 -5.63 9.69 15.58
N GLN A 164 -5.86 9.03 16.72
CA GLN A 164 -4.78 8.68 17.66
C GLN A 164 -3.86 7.62 17.06
N ILE A 165 -4.42 6.60 16.39
CA ILE A 165 -3.63 5.57 15.70
C ILE A 165 -2.75 6.20 14.62
N LEU A 166 -3.28 7.08 13.75
CA LEU A 166 -2.47 7.74 12.72
C LEU A 166 -1.28 8.53 13.29
N LYS A 167 -1.48 9.22 14.42
CA LYS A 167 -0.40 9.95 15.10
C LYS A 167 0.67 9.03 15.69
N ALA A 168 0.28 7.82 16.08
CA ALA A 168 1.16 6.83 16.69
C ALA A 168 1.98 6.03 15.66
N VAL A 169 1.51 5.85 14.41
CA VAL A 169 2.22 5.08 13.34
C VAL A 169 3.71 5.39 13.25
N LYS A 170 4.09 6.67 13.37
CA LYS A 170 5.49 7.11 13.34
C LYS A 170 6.39 6.39 14.35
N MET A 171 5.85 5.94 15.48
CA MET A 171 6.62 5.30 16.55
C MET A 171 7.09 3.91 16.12
N GLY A 172 6.29 3.17 15.34
CA GLY A 172 6.74 1.91 14.72
C GLY A 172 7.89 2.15 13.75
N TYR A 173 7.76 3.13 12.87
CA TYR A 173 8.84 3.53 11.95
C TYR A 173 10.09 4.07 12.65
N ASN A 174 9.95 4.76 13.78
CA ASN A 174 11.11 5.17 14.59
C ASN A 174 11.88 3.97 15.14
N GLN A 175 11.21 2.85 15.44
CA GLN A 175 11.89 1.61 15.85
C GLN A 175 12.59 0.96 14.66
N LEU A 176 11.93 0.89 13.50
CA LEU A 176 12.53 0.36 12.28
C LEU A 176 13.75 1.17 11.83
N ALA A 177 13.70 2.50 11.93
CA ALA A 177 14.78 3.39 11.52
C ALA A 177 16.10 3.17 12.30
N LYS A 178 16.05 2.49 13.46
CA LYS A 178 17.26 2.13 14.22
C LYS A 178 18.14 1.11 13.49
N THR A 179 17.53 0.21 12.72
CA THR A 179 18.24 -0.81 11.93
C THR A 179 18.14 -0.55 10.43
N HIS A 180 17.07 0.10 9.99
CA HIS A 180 16.75 0.40 8.59
C HIS A 180 16.58 1.90 8.40
N ALA A 181 17.68 2.66 8.38
CA ALA A 181 17.66 4.12 8.35
C ALA A 181 16.83 4.71 7.19
N TYR A 182 16.72 3.99 6.07
CA TYR A 182 15.90 4.37 4.92
C TYR A 182 14.38 4.31 5.19
N LEU A 183 13.95 3.73 6.30
CA LEU A 183 12.56 3.72 6.77
C LEU A 183 12.22 4.87 7.76
N ASP A 184 13.09 5.88 7.92
CA ASP A 184 12.76 7.04 8.75
C ASP A 184 11.58 7.84 8.18
N TYR A 185 10.45 7.78 8.89
CA TYR A 185 9.21 8.41 8.47
C TYR A 185 9.12 9.87 8.91
N LYS A 186 9.83 10.74 8.20
CA LYS A 186 9.75 12.20 8.37
C LYS A 186 9.85 12.93 7.00
N PRO A 187 9.09 14.00 6.77
CA PRO A 187 7.93 14.51 7.53
C PRO A 187 6.70 13.57 7.45
N ILE A 188 5.78 13.70 8.40
CA ILE A 188 4.55 12.90 8.49
C ILE A 188 3.47 13.51 7.59
N SER A 189 2.77 12.67 6.82
CA SER A 189 1.65 13.12 5.97
C SER A 189 0.64 12.00 5.76
N ILE A 190 0.27 11.28 6.83
CA ILE A 190 -0.77 10.25 6.81
C ILE A 190 -2.08 10.80 7.37
N LYS A 191 -3.20 10.52 6.69
CA LYS A 191 -4.51 11.10 6.98
C LYS A 191 -5.63 10.10 6.74
N LYS A 192 -6.79 10.37 7.34
CA LYS A 192 -8.03 9.70 6.92
C LYS A 192 -8.47 10.27 5.58
N SER A 193 -8.91 9.40 4.68
CA SER A 193 -9.47 9.84 3.40
C SER A 193 -10.86 10.45 3.58
N ILE A 194 -11.12 11.58 2.91
CA ILE A 194 -12.47 12.13 2.69
C ILE A 194 -13.31 11.14 1.88
N TYR A 195 -12.67 10.30 1.07
CA TYR A 195 -13.29 9.23 0.28
C TYR A 195 -13.41 7.89 1.01
N SER A 196 -13.35 7.87 2.34
CA SER A 196 -13.47 6.62 3.12
C SER A 196 -14.65 5.73 2.66
N LEU A 197 -15.86 6.29 2.53
CA LEU A 197 -17.03 5.49 2.11
C LEU A 197 -16.91 4.95 0.66
N PRO A 198 -16.58 5.78 -0.36
CA PRO A 198 -16.25 5.27 -1.68
C PRO A 198 -15.17 4.18 -1.67
N LEU A 199 -14.07 4.37 -0.94
CA LEU A 199 -12.99 3.38 -0.84
C LEU A 199 -13.50 2.05 -0.28
N THR A 200 -14.32 2.09 0.77
CA THR A 200 -14.94 0.90 1.35
C THR A 200 -15.76 0.13 0.32
N TYR A 201 -16.63 0.81 -0.45
CA TYR A 201 -17.40 0.15 -1.52
C TYR A 201 -16.53 -0.33 -2.68
N MET A 202 -15.39 0.32 -2.94
CA MET A 202 -14.43 -0.14 -3.94
C MET A 202 -13.58 -1.33 -3.45
N GLY A 203 -13.63 -1.65 -2.15
CA GLY A 203 -12.86 -2.72 -1.53
C GLY A 203 -11.40 -2.35 -1.23
N PHE A 204 -11.09 -1.07 -1.05
CA PHE A 204 -9.75 -0.56 -0.73
C PHE A 204 -9.70 0.00 0.69
N SER A 205 -8.61 -0.30 1.42
CA SER A 205 -8.42 0.16 2.80
C SER A 205 -7.62 1.46 2.92
N GLY A 206 -7.06 1.93 1.81
CA GLY A 206 -6.20 3.08 1.74
C GLY A 206 -5.58 3.21 0.35
N TYR A 207 -4.87 4.30 0.14
CA TYR A 207 -4.05 4.53 -1.05
C TYR A 207 -3.05 5.67 -0.81
N LEU A 208 -2.02 5.73 -1.64
CA LEU A 208 -1.11 6.87 -1.73
C LEU A 208 -1.56 7.84 -2.83
N ASN A 209 -1.67 9.14 -2.51
CA ASN A 209 -1.78 10.16 -3.54
C ASN A 209 -0.40 10.49 -4.14
N PRO A 210 -0.13 10.20 -5.42
CA PRO A 210 1.19 10.44 -6.02
C PRO A 210 1.49 11.93 -6.24
N PHE A 211 0.47 12.81 -6.23
CA PHE A 211 0.65 14.25 -6.51
C PHE A 211 0.82 15.10 -5.25
N THR A 212 0.32 14.63 -4.11
CA THR A 212 0.49 15.28 -2.80
C THR A 212 1.36 14.49 -1.83
N ASN A 213 1.73 13.26 -2.21
CA ASN A 213 2.43 12.28 -1.37
C ASN A 213 1.75 12.07 -0.01
N GLU A 214 0.42 12.18 0.07
CA GLU A 214 -0.35 11.84 1.27
C GLU A 214 -0.71 10.36 1.29
N ALA A 215 -0.41 9.68 2.39
CA ALA A 215 -0.99 8.37 2.71
C ALA A 215 -2.41 8.58 3.19
N GLN A 216 -3.38 8.01 2.50
CA GLN A 216 -4.78 8.17 2.82
C GLN A 216 -5.35 6.83 3.23
N VAL A 217 -5.87 6.75 4.45
CA VAL A 217 -6.43 5.52 5.02
C VAL A 217 -7.95 5.63 5.04
N ASP A 218 -8.64 4.57 4.66
CA ASP A 218 -10.09 4.45 4.83
C ASP A 218 -10.44 4.46 6.33
N GLY A 219 -11.18 5.48 6.76
CA GLY A 219 -11.60 5.67 8.13
C GLY A 219 -12.65 4.66 8.62
N PHE A 220 -13.31 3.91 7.74
CA PHE A 220 -14.37 2.97 8.10
C PHE A 220 -13.90 1.55 8.41
N ILE A 221 -12.73 1.13 7.93
CA ILE A 221 -12.21 -0.22 8.21
C ILE A 221 -12.18 -0.49 9.72
N PRO A 222 -12.24 -1.74 10.20
CA PRO A 222 -12.22 -2.04 11.63
C PRO A 222 -11.01 -1.46 12.38
N THR A 223 -11.22 -1.02 13.62
CA THR A 223 -10.19 -0.31 14.40
C THR A 223 -8.93 -1.15 14.62
N TYR A 224 -9.07 -2.44 14.90
CA TYR A 224 -7.92 -3.32 15.14
C TYR A 224 -7.06 -3.55 13.87
N ARG A 225 -7.60 -3.40 12.66
CA ARG A 225 -6.84 -3.54 11.40
C ARG A 225 -6.10 -2.26 11.00
N PHE A 226 -6.56 -1.13 11.53
CA PHE A 226 -6.09 0.20 11.15
C PHE A 226 -4.61 0.47 11.41
N PRO A 227 -3.97 -0.01 12.51
CA PRO A 227 -2.53 0.17 12.72
C PRO A 227 -1.68 -0.38 11.57
N THR A 228 -2.00 -1.59 11.10
CA THR A 228 -1.27 -2.24 10.00
C THR A 228 -1.57 -1.59 8.66
N THR A 229 -2.83 -1.23 8.37
CA THR A 229 -3.17 -0.53 7.13
C THR A 229 -2.51 0.84 7.08
N ALA A 230 -2.56 1.62 8.16
CA ALA A 230 -1.93 2.92 8.21
C ALA A 230 -0.41 2.82 8.06
N SER A 231 0.22 1.81 8.66
CA SER A 231 1.64 1.56 8.46
C SER A 231 1.95 1.16 7.02
N HIS A 232 1.14 0.31 6.40
CA HIS A 232 1.26 -0.05 4.98
C HIS A 232 1.23 1.19 4.07
N GLU A 233 0.29 2.12 4.26
CA GLU A 233 0.24 3.34 3.44
C GLU A 233 1.47 4.25 3.65
N VAL A 234 2.08 4.23 4.84
CA VAL A 234 3.37 4.90 5.06
C VAL A 234 4.50 4.22 4.27
N ALA A 235 4.50 2.88 4.13
CA ALA A 235 5.47 2.20 3.30
C ALA A 235 5.37 2.66 1.84
N HIS A 236 4.15 2.86 1.33
CA HIS A 236 3.95 3.52 0.03
C HIS A 236 4.52 4.95 0.01
N GLN A 237 4.26 5.79 1.02
CA GLN A 237 4.89 7.13 1.09
C GLN A 237 6.42 7.12 1.05
N LEU A 238 7.04 6.04 1.55
CA LEU A 238 8.49 5.85 1.55
C LEU A 238 9.03 5.25 0.24
N GLY A 239 8.18 5.08 -0.78
CA GLY A 239 8.62 4.67 -2.11
C GLY A 239 8.49 3.18 -2.39
N TYR A 240 7.87 2.39 -1.52
CA TYR A 240 7.65 0.96 -1.76
C TYR A 240 6.32 0.77 -2.48
N ALA A 241 6.35 0.73 -3.80
CA ALA A 241 5.12 0.65 -4.61
C ALA A 241 4.50 -0.76 -4.65
N ALA A 242 5.28 -1.81 -4.39
CA ALA A 242 4.80 -3.19 -4.38
C ALA A 242 3.91 -3.47 -3.15
N GLU A 243 2.67 -3.89 -3.39
CA GLU A 243 1.68 -4.16 -2.33
C GLU A 243 2.17 -5.17 -1.28
N ASN A 244 2.87 -6.21 -1.74
CA ASN A 244 3.42 -7.27 -0.89
C ASN A 244 4.61 -6.77 -0.04
N GLU A 245 5.45 -5.87 -0.56
CA GLU A 245 6.52 -5.21 0.18
C GLU A 245 5.98 -4.18 1.17
N ALA A 246 4.98 -3.39 0.76
CA ALA A 246 4.28 -2.46 1.64
C ALA A 246 3.55 -3.20 2.77
N ASN A 247 2.95 -4.36 2.50
CA ASN A 247 2.36 -5.25 3.51
C ASN A 247 3.42 -5.77 4.49
N PHE A 248 4.57 -6.22 3.99
CA PHE A 248 5.68 -6.67 4.84
C PHE A 248 6.20 -5.54 5.75
N ILE A 249 6.50 -4.37 5.17
CA ILE A 249 7.01 -3.21 5.92
C ILE A 249 5.96 -2.70 6.92
N GLY A 250 4.69 -2.64 6.53
CA GLY A 250 3.58 -2.23 7.39
C GLY A 250 3.39 -3.19 8.57
N ALA A 251 3.47 -4.51 8.33
CA ALA A 251 3.44 -5.52 9.39
C ALA A 251 4.66 -5.37 10.32
N MET A 252 5.86 -5.24 9.75
CA MET A 252 7.10 -5.06 10.51
C MET A 252 7.06 -3.81 11.39
N ALA A 253 6.53 -2.68 10.89
CA ALA A 253 6.39 -1.44 11.65
C ALA A 253 5.41 -1.59 12.82
N ALA A 254 4.29 -2.28 12.60
CA ALA A 254 3.31 -2.54 13.66
C ALA A 254 3.83 -3.55 14.70
N MET A 255 4.51 -4.62 14.26
CA MET A 255 5.13 -5.63 15.14
C MET A 255 6.23 -5.03 16.02
N ASN A 256 7.03 -4.09 15.52
CA ASN A 256 8.11 -3.44 16.29
C ASN A 256 7.65 -2.17 17.05
N HIS A 257 6.37 -1.82 17.00
CA HIS A 257 5.85 -0.66 17.70
C HIS A 257 5.99 -0.81 19.22
N THR A 258 6.09 0.30 19.95
CA THR A 258 6.16 0.27 21.43
C THR A 258 4.80 0.13 22.13
N ASP A 259 3.73 -0.11 21.36
CA ASP A 259 2.36 -0.18 21.87
C ASP A 259 1.81 -1.57 21.56
N ILE A 260 1.36 -2.26 22.60
CA ILE A 260 0.91 -3.64 22.53
C ILE A 260 -0.26 -3.85 21.56
N TYR A 261 -1.11 -2.84 21.36
CA TYR A 261 -2.21 -2.91 20.41
C TYR A 261 -1.73 -2.85 18.96
N PHE A 262 -0.68 -2.08 18.67
CA PHE A 262 -0.02 -2.12 17.37
C PHE A 262 0.66 -3.46 17.14
N ASN A 263 1.33 -4.00 18.17
CA ASN A 263 1.95 -5.32 18.09
C ASN A 263 0.90 -6.39 17.76
N TYR A 264 -0.24 -6.36 18.45
CA TYR A 264 -1.36 -7.27 18.18
C TYR A 264 -1.82 -7.21 16.72
N SER A 265 -2.07 -6.00 16.20
CA SER A 265 -2.44 -5.80 14.79
C SER A 265 -1.38 -6.35 13.84
N GLY A 266 -0.09 -6.08 14.12
CA GLY A 266 1.04 -6.54 13.31
C GLY A 266 1.17 -8.07 13.27
N TYR A 267 1.20 -8.72 14.43
CA TYR A 267 1.33 -10.18 14.50
C TYR A 267 0.13 -10.90 13.90
N THR A 268 -1.10 -10.45 14.18
CA THR A 268 -2.30 -11.06 13.59
C THR A 268 -2.42 -10.79 12.09
N PHE A 269 -1.91 -9.65 11.59
CA PHE A 269 -1.79 -9.41 10.16
C PHE A 269 -0.85 -10.43 9.49
N ALA A 270 0.37 -10.59 10.03
CA ALA A 270 1.34 -11.55 9.51
C ALA A 270 0.82 -13.00 9.62
N LEU A 271 0.21 -13.35 10.74
CA LEU A 271 -0.38 -14.66 10.99
C LEU A 271 -1.46 -14.99 9.96
N GLY A 272 -2.38 -14.06 9.66
CA GLY A 272 -3.39 -14.26 8.63
C GLY A 272 -2.81 -14.57 7.25
N HIS A 273 -1.70 -13.93 6.86
CA HIS A 273 -1.00 -14.24 5.61
C HIS A 273 -0.40 -15.67 5.62
N CYS A 274 0.27 -16.04 6.70
CA CYS A 274 0.86 -17.38 6.84
C CYS A 274 -0.19 -18.49 6.86
N LEU A 275 -1.30 -18.28 7.57
CA LEU A 275 -2.43 -19.22 7.61
C LEU A 275 -3.07 -19.42 6.24
N ASN A 276 -3.30 -18.35 5.48
CA ASN A 276 -3.83 -18.44 4.12
C ASN A 276 -2.87 -19.16 3.15
N GLU A 277 -1.56 -18.99 3.33
CA GLU A 277 -0.56 -19.75 2.57
C GLU A 277 -0.57 -21.23 2.96
N LEU A 278 -0.60 -21.55 4.25
CA LEU A 278 -0.68 -22.92 4.74
C LEU A 278 -1.93 -23.62 4.22
N TYR A 279 -3.10 -23.01 4.32
CA TYR A 279 -4.35 -23.59 3.81
C TYR A 279 -4.27 -23.99 2.33
N ARG A 280 -3.55 -23.19 1.51
CA ARG A 280 -3.34 -23.50 0.09
C ARG A 280 -2.32 -24.60 -0.15
N ARG A 281 -1.33 -24.75 0.73
CA ARG A 281 -0.27 -25.76 0.60
C ARG A 281 -0.70 -27.11 1.16
N ASP A 282 -1.32 -27.08 2.33
CA ASP A 282 -1.74 -28.24 3.12
C ASP A 282 -2.81 -27.81 4.14
N SER A 283 -4.06 -28.18 3.86
CA SER A 283 -5.21 -27.91 4.72
C SER A 283 -5.13 -28.59 6.08
N THR A 284 -4.49 -29.75 6.18
CA THR A 284 -4.35 -30.49 7.44
C THR A 284 -3.39 -29.76 8.36
N LEU A 285 -2.24 -29.32 7.84
CA LEU A 285 -1.29 -28.50 8.60
C LEU A 285 -1.90 -27.17 9.04
N TYR A 286 -2.76 -26.58 8.20
CA TYR A 286 -3.53 -25.40 8.60
C TYR A 286 -4.45 -25.69 9.79
N GLU A 287 -5.23 -26.77 9.75
CA GLU A 287 -6.15 -27.13 10.84
C GLU A 287 -5.40 -27.39 12.15
N ASP A 288 -4.28 -28.12 12.08
CA ASP A 288 -3.42 -28.41 13.24
C ASP A 288 -2.90 -27.14 13.89
N LEU A 289 -2.39 -26.18 13.10
CA LEU A 289 -1.88 -24.90 13.61
C LEU A 289 -3.02 -23.97 14.05
N ALA A 290 -4.12 -23.90 13.30
CA ALA A 290 -5.27 -23.07 13.62
C ALA A 290 -5.90 -23.45 14.96
N SER A 291 -5.88 -24.73 15.33
CA SER A 291 -6.38 -25.22 16.63
C SER A 291 -5.63 -24.63 17.84
N LYS A 292 -4.40 -24.13 17.65
CA LYS A 292 -3.57 -23.54 18.70
C LYS A 292 -3.84 -22.05 18.91
N ILE A 293 -4.66 -21.41 18.09
CA ILE A 293 -4.90 -19.96 18.12
C ILE A 293 -6.02 -19.63 19.10
N ASN A 294 -5.83 -18.59 19.91
CA ASN A 294 -6.87 -18.06 20.79
C ASN A 294 -8.12 -17.68 19.98
N TYR A 295 -9.30 -18.13 20.43
CA TYR A 295 -10.57 -17.93 19.71
C TYR A 295 -10.92 -16.45 19.47
N GLY A 296 -10.54 -15.56 20.39
CA GLY A 296 -10.72 -14.11 20.25
C GLY A 296 -10.00 -13.50 19.03
N ILE A 297 -8.89 -14.10 18.57
CA ILE A 297 -8.20 -13.68 17.35
C ILE A 297 -9.07 -13.96 16.12
N PHE A 298 -9.73 -15.12 16.07
CA PHE A 298 -10.69 -15.44 15.00
C PHE A 298 -11.90 -14.50 15.02
N LYS A 299 -12.38 -14.07 16.19
CA LYS A 299 -13.43 -13.04 16.27
C LYS A 299 -13.01 -11.71 15.64
N ASN A 300 -11.75 -11.30 15.80
CA ASN A 300 -11.24 -10.12 15.08
C ASN A 300 -11.16 -10.37 13.57
N TYR A 301 -10.66 -11.53 13.11
CA TYR A 301 -10.68 -11.85 11.67
C TYR A 301 -12.10 -11.84 11.09
N ASP A 302 -13.07 -12.38 11.81
CA ASP A 302 -14.47 -12.37 11.40
C ASP A 302 -15.06 -10.95 11.42
N GLU A 303 -14.66 -10.06 12.34
CA GLU A 303 -15.02 -8.64 12.31
C GLU A 303 -14.60 -7.96 11.00
N VAL A 304 -13.38 -8.21 10.50
CA VAL A 304 -12.94 -7.69 9.19
C VAL A 304 -13.72 -8.33 8.05
N ARG A 305 -13.94 -9.64 8.10
CA ARG A 305 -14.70 -10.36 7.07
C ARG A 305 -16.14 -9.83 6.97
N GLN A 306 -16.85 -9.71 8.09
CA GLN A 306 -18.21 -9.20 8.16
C GLN A 306 -18.30 -7.76 7.65
N PHE A 307 -17.31 -6.91 8.00
CA PHE A 307 -17.24 -5.55 7.49
C PHE A 307 -17.21 -5.52 5.95
N TRP A 308 -16.30 -6.26 5.31
CA TRP A 308 -16.21 -6.28 3.85
C TRP A 308 -17.43 -6.94 3.19
N MET A 309 -17.99 -7.98 3.80
CA MET A 309 -19.23 -8.61 3.32
C MET A 309 -20.41 -7.63 3.34
N TYR A 310 -20.50 -6.77 4.36
CA TYR A 310 -21.56 -5.77 4.46
C TYR A 310 -21.52 -4.74 3.33
N TYR A 311 -20.33 -4.39 2.84
CA TYR A 311 -20.14 -3.41 1.76
C TYR A 311 -19.98 -4.04 0.37
N GLN A 312 -20.09 -5.36 0.25
CA GLN A 312 -19.96 -6.07 -1.01
C GLN A 312 -20.99 -5.55 -2.04
N ASN A 313 -20.53 -5.33 -3.27
CA ASN A 313 -21.38 -4.81 -4.34
C ASN A 313 -20.87 -5.26 -5.72
N PRO A 314 -21.70 -5.17 -6.78
CA PRO A 314 -21.32 -5.62 -8.12
C PRO A 314 -20.19 -4.81 -8.79
N LEU A 315 -19.88 -3.60 -8.31
CA LEU A 315 -18.83 -2.75 -8.88
C LEU A 315 -17.45 -3.06 -8.29
N GLU A 316 -17.38 -3.57 -7.06
CA GLU A 316 -16.12 -3.93 -6.39
C GLU A 316 -15.21 -4.82 -7.26
N PRO A 317 -15.69 -5.91 -7.90
CA PRO A 317 -14.84 -6.72 -8.79
C PRO A 317 -14.30 -5.94 -10.00
N VAL A 318 -15.05 -4.96 -10.51
CA VAL A 318 -14.64 -4.11 -11.66
C VAL A 318 -13.51 -3.17 -11.24
N PHE A 319 -13.63 -2.53 -10.07
CA PHE A 319 -12.57 -1.68 -9.52
C PHE A 319 -11.30 -2.48 -9.25
N LYS A 320 -11.45 -3.64 -8.60
CA LYS A 320 -10.35 -4.58 -8.33
C LYS A 320 -9.65 -5.03 -9.62
N SER A 321 -10.41 -5.41 -10.65
CA SER A 321 -9.84 -5.80 -11.96
C SER A 321 -9.08 -4.65 -12.64
N THR A 322 -9.62 -3.42 -12.58
CA THR A 322 -8.96 -2.25 -13.15
C THR A 322 -7.63 -1.95 -12.45
N PHE A 323 -7.61 -2.00 -11.12
CA PHE A 323 -6.40 -1.79 -10.34
C PHE A 323 -5.38 -2.92 -10.55
N ASP A 324 -5.82 -4.19 -10.58
CA ASP A 324 -4.97 -5.35 -10.87
C ASP A 324 -4.24 -5.20 -12.22
N ASN A 325 -4.96 -4.76 -13.25
CA ASN A 325 -4.37 -4.48 -14.57
C ASN A 325 -3.38 -3.31 -14.51
N PHE A 326 -3.70 -2.25 -13.77
CA PHE A 326 -2.78 -1.14 -13.56
C PHE A 326 -1.47 -1.59 -12.91
N LEU A 327 -1.52 -2.43 -11.87
CA LEU A 327 -0.33 -2.99 -11.21
C LEU A 327 0.49 -3.85 -12.18
N LYS A 328 -0.18 -4.71 -12.98
CA LYS A 328 0.49 -5.56 -13.98
C LYS A 328 1.21 -4.77 -15.06
N VAL A 329 0.60 -3.68 -15.55
CA VAL A 329 1.25 -2.78 -16.52
C VAL A 329 2.45 -2.07 -15.89
N ASN A 330 2.41 -1.80 -14.59
CA ASN A 330 3.51 -1.22 -13.81
C ASN A 330 4.36 -2.31 -13.12
N ASN A 331 4.76 -3.36 -13.84
CA ASN A 331 5.78 -4.34 -13.41
C ASN A 331 5.45 -5.21 -12.17
N GLN A 332 4.21 -5.24 -11.69
CA GLN A 332 3.76 -6.18 -10.67
C GLN A 332 3.01 -7.35 -11.33
N LYS A 333 3.76 -8.36 -11.80
CA LYS A 333 3.22 -9.46 -12.64
C LYS A 333 2.05 -10.22 -12.01
N ASP A 334 2.08 -10.42 -10.70
CA ASP A 334 1.03 -11.13 -9.95
C ASP A 334 -0.18 -10.23 -9.63
N GLY A 335 -0.11 -8.93 -9.95
CA GLY A 335 -1.10 -7.92 -9.59
C GLY A 335 -1.39 -7.95 -8.09
N MET A 336 -2.68 -7.95 -7.73
CA MET A 336 -3.11 -8.03 -6.33
C MET A 336 -2.97 -9.43 -5.71
N LYS A 337 -2.59 -10.47 -6.47
CA LYS A 337 -2.62 -11.88 -6.03
C LYS A 337 -1.28 -12.42 -5.47
N SER A 338 -0.30 -11.57 -5.17
CA SER A 338 1.03 -11.99 -4.70
C SER A 338 1.11 -12.24 -3.18
N TYR A 339 0.26 -13.14 -2.65
CA TYR A 339 0.25 -13.47 -1.22
C TYR A 339 1.50 -14.24 -0.77
N SER A 340 2.14 -14.99 -1.67
CA SER A 340 3.30 -15.83 -1.35
C SER A 340 4.57 -15.01 -1.06
N TYR A 341 4.74 -13.85 -1.69
CA TYR A 341 5.96 -13.05 -1.52
C TYR A 341 6.01 -12.29 -0.20
N VAL A 342 4.89 -11.77 0.31
CA VAL A 342 4.88 -11.19 1.67
C VAL A 342 5.22 -12.25 2.72
N VAL A 343 4.73 -13.48 2.56
CA VAL A 343 5.07 -14.61 3.43
C VAL A 343 6.55 -14.98 3.28
N ALA A 344 7.10 -14.96 2.07
CA ALA A 344 8.54 -15.18 1.85
C ALA A 344 9.41 -14.18 2.60
N LEU A 345 9.06 -12.89 2.51
CA LEU A 345 9.77 -11.83 3.22
C LEU A 345 9.68 -12.04 4.74
N LEU A 346 8.49 -12.35 5.27
CA LEU A 346 8.30 -12.62 6.70
C LEU A 346 9.12 -13.83 7.18
N VAL A 347 9.02 -14.96 6.49
CA VAL A 347 9.71 -16.21 6.87
C VAL A 347 11.22 -16.03 6.84
N ASN A 348 11.77 -15.43 5.77
CA ASN A 348 13.21 -15.28 5.63
C ASN A 348 13.78 -14.18 6.53
N TYR A 349 13.06 -13.07 6.72
CA TYR A 349 13.52 -11.98 7.59
C TYR A 349 13.58 -12.39 9.06
N TYR A 350 12.57 -13.15 9.53
CA TYR A 350 12.49 -13.59 10.93
C TYR A 350 13.04 -14.99 11.18
N LYS A 351 13.77 -15.57 10.22
CA LYS A 351 14.29 -16.94 10.30
C LYS A 351 15.16 -17.17 11.54
N ASP A 352 16.07 -16.24 11.80
CA ASP A 352 17.09 -16.32 12.86
C ASP A 352 16.93 -15.23 13.93
N THR A 353 15.84 -14.46 13.90
CA THR A 353 15.56 -13.41 14.89
C THR A 353 14.40 -13.82 15.80
N THR A 354 14.33 -13.32 17.03
CA THR A 354 13.16 -13.50 17.90
C THR A 354 11.98 -12.62 17.45
N LEU A 355 10.75 -13.05 17.80
CA LEU A 355 9.51 -12.32 17.50
C LEU A 355 9.07 -11.42 18.65
#